data_AF-A0AAW1VYY4-F1
#
_entry.id   AF-A0AAW1VYY4-F1
#
_cell.length_a   1.000
_cell.length_b   1.000
_cell.length_c   1.000
_cell.angle_alpha   90.00
_cell.angle_beta   90.00
_cell.angle_gamma   90.00
#
_symmetry.space_group_name_H-M   'P 1'
#
loop_
_entity.id
_entity.type
_entity.pdbx_description
1 polymer ?
#
loop_
_entity_poly.entity_id
_entity_poly.type
_entity_poly.pdbx_seq_one_letter_code
_entity_poly.pdbx_strand_id
1 'polypeptide(L)'
;MGGIGKTTLAQFAYNDIRVKQQFELQAWLDLLQNELKEKLMMKKFLLVLDDVWNENYMHWQDLRKPFQSGAIGSKIIVTTRNQGVANVMHTDLPSHHLMQISDEDCWLLFAKHAFGNADLLNSQHPDLASIGRQIATKCKGLPLAAKSLGGLLHSELNVAKWVEILESDIWELSEK
;
A
#
# COMPACT_ATOMS: atom_id res chain seq x y z
N MET A 1 37.20 12.11 2.10
CA MET A 1 37.61 13.53 1.92
C MET A 1 36.46 14.33 1.31
N GLY A 2 35.97 15.34 2.03
CA GLY A 2 35.10 16.40 1.49
C GLY A 2 35.91 17.38 0.62
N GLY A 3 35.26 18.10 -0.30
CA GLY A 3 35.90 19.18 -1.06
C GLY A 3 36.72 18.78 -2.31
N ILE A 4 36.93 17.49 -2.59
CA ILE A 4 37.78 17.04 -3.72
C ILE A 4 37.13 17.18 -5.12
N GLY A 5 35.97 17.83 -5.25
CA GLY A 5 35.33 18.07 -6.56
C GLY A 5 34.46 16.94 -7.14
N LYS A 6 34.07 15.94 -6.34
CA LYS A 6 33.17 14.84 -6.79
C LYS A 6 31.88 15.34 -7.43
N THR A 7 31.22 16.29 -6.76
CA THR A 7 29.98 16.91 -7.26
C THR A 7 30.23 17.71 -8.53
N THR A 8 31.36 18.43 -8.62
CA THR A 8 31.74 19.19 -9.81
C THR A 8 31.93 18.28 -11.02
N LEU A 9 32.62 17.13 -10.84
CA LEU A 9 32.78 16.15 -11.92
C LEU A 9 31.43 15.57 -12.38
N ALA A 10 30.56 15.24 -11.44
CA ALA A 10 29.24 14.73 -11.76
C ALA A 10 28.36 15.80 -12.46
N GLN A 11 28.48 17.08 -12.10
CA GLN A 11 27.83 18.18 -12.82
C GLN A 11 28.35 18.34 -14.26
N PHE A 12 29.65 18.16 -14.50
CA PHE A 12 30.21 18.16 -15.85
C PHE A 12 29.62 17.03 -16.70
N ALA A 13 29.57 15.80 -16.16
CA ALA A 13 28.99 14.67 -16.85
C ALA A 13 27.49 14.87 -17.14
N TYR A 14 26.73 15.34 -16.15
CA TYR A 14 25.29 15.60 -16.29
C TYR A 14 24.99 16.67 -17.36
N ASN A 15 25.85 17.68 -17.48
CA ASN A 15 25.65 18.79 -18.41
C ASN A 15 26.27 18.57 -19.80
N ASP A 16 27.03 17.50 -20.02
CA ASP A 16 27.64 17.18 -21.30
C ASP A 16 26.57 16.97 -22.38
N ILE A 17 26.74 17.63 -23.52
CA ILE A 17 25.80 17.62 -24.64
C ILE A 17 25.58 16.18 -25.16
N ARG A 18 26.63 15.35 -25.16
CA ARG A 18 26.55 13.96 -25.65
C ARG A 18 25.69 13.11 -24.72
N VAL A 19 25.83 13.32 -23.41
CA VAL A 19 25.00 12.64 -22.41
C VAL A 19 23.55 13.12 -22.55
N LYS A 20 23.32 14.44 -22.69
CA LYS A 20 21.97 15.01 -22.90
C LYS A 20 21.25 14.51 -24.14
N GLN A 21 21.97 14.27 -25.23
CA GLN A 21 21.39 13.75 -26.47
C GLN A 21 21.03 12.26 -26.39
N GLN A 22 21.64 11.51 -25.47
CA GLN A 22 21.47 10.06 -25.37
C GLN A 22 20.40 9.63 -24.35
N PHE A 23 20.07 10.48 -23.39
CA PHE A 23 19.07 10.17 -22.35
C PHE A 23 17.86 11.11 -22.49
N GLU A 24 16.70 10.54 -22.80
CA GLU A 24 15.43 11.29 -22.93
C GLU A 24 15.01 11.99 -21.63
N LEU A 25 15.36 11.40 -20.47
CA LEU A 25 15.13 11.97 -19.16
C LEU A 25 16.41 11.94 -18.34
N GLN A 26 16.79 13.10 -17.83
CA GLN A 26 17.86 13.26 -16.86
C GLN A 26 17.29 13.92 -15.62
N ALA A 27 17.67 13.38 -14.47
CA ALA A 27 17.28 13.92 -13.18
C ALA A 27 18.47 13.97 -12.24
N TRP A 28 18.67 15.12 -11.62
CA TRP A 28 19.59 15.29 -10.50
C TRP A 28 18.77 15.43 -9.23
N LEU A 29 18.96 14.53 -8.27
CA LEU A 29 18.09 14.46 -7.09
C LEU A 29 18.03 15.78 -6.32
N ASP A 30 19.16 16.47 -6.14
CA ASP A 30 19.17 17.77 -5.45
C ASP A 30 18.36 18.85 -6.20
N LEU A 31 18.33 18.81 -7.54
CA LEU A 31 17.55 19.76 -8.35
C LEU A 31 16.05 19.44 -8.24
N LEU A 32 15.70 18.15 -8.32
CA LEU A 32 14.32 17.71 -8.12
C LEU A 32 13.80 18.05 -6.72
N GLN A 33 14.64 17.88 -5.69
CA GLN A 33 14.32 18.26 -4.32
C GLN A 33 14.08 19.78 -4.19
N ASN A 34 14.90 20.60 -4.84
CA ASN A 34 14.72 22.05 -4.86
C ASN A 34 13.45 22.47 -5.61
N GLU A 35 13.18 21.89 -6.78
CA GLU A 35 11.96 22.19 -7.53
C GLU A 35 10.70 21.80 -6.75
N LEU A 36 10.73 20.63 -6.11
CA LEU A 36 9.65 20.18 -5.23
C LEU A 36 9.47 21.14 -4.05
N LYS A 37 10.56 21.55 -3.42
CA LYS A 37 10.55 22.53 -2.32
C LYS A 37 9.87 23.84 -2.75
N GLU A 38 10.25 24.39 -3.90
CA GLU A 38 9.65 25.61 -4.45
C GLU A 38 8.16 25.43 -4.75
N LYS A 39 7.77 24.29 -5.34
CA LYS A 39 6.36 23.98 -5.61
C LYS A 39 5.51 23.90 -4.35
N LEU A 40 6.08 23.41 -3.26
CA LEU A 40 5.41 23.26 -1.95
C LEU A 40 5.45 24.53 -1.10
N MET A 41 6.35 25.46 -1.40
CA MET A 41 6.55 26.67 -0.62
C MET A 41 5.24 27.44 -0.45
N MET A 42 4.90 27.78 0.79
CA MET A 42 3.66 28.49 1.16
C MET A 42 2.34 27.77 0.80
N LYS A 43 2.40 26.49 0.38
CA LYS A 43 1.19 25.70 0.08
C LYS A 43 0.95 24.66 1.15
N LYS A 44 -0.31 24.49 1.52
CA LYS A 44 -0.75 23.39 2.37
C LYS A 44 -0.91 22.15 1.51
N PHE A 45 -0.26 21.05 1.87
CA PHE A 45 -0.32 19.81 1.08
C PHE A 45 -0.68 18.59 1.92
N LEU A 46 -1.17 17.56 1.24
CA LEU A 46 -1.27 16.20 1.73
C LEU A 46 -0.44 15.31 0.80
N LEU A 47 0.49 14.55 1.35
CA LEU A 47 1.30 13.58 0.63
C LEU A 47 1.06 12.18 1.19
N VAL A 48 0.91 11.18 0.33
CA VAL A 48 0.83 9.77 0.72
C VAL A 48 2.04 9.06 0.15
N LEU A 49 2.84 8.47 1.03
CA LEU A 49 3.94 7.58 0.67
C LEU A 49 3.47 6.15 0.93
N ASP A 50 3.11 5.47 -0.15
CA ASP A 50 2.57 4.12 -0.08
C ASP A 50 3.69 3.07 -0.07
N ASP A 51 3.55 2.05 0.78
CA ASP A 51 4.40 0.87 0.87
C ASP A 51 5.91 1.17 1.05
N VAL A 52 6.26 1.88 2.12
CA VAL A 52 7.67 2.24 2.42
C VAL A 52 8.40 1.13 3.16
N TRP A 53 9.61 0.78 2.71
CA TRP A 53 10.43 -0.30 3.26
C TRP A 53 11.78 0.13 3.89
N ASN A 54 12.24 1.35 3.60
CA ASN A 54 13.58 1.80 4.00
C ASN A 54 13.62 2.28 5.46
N GLU A 55 14.34 1.55 6.31
CA GLU A 55 14.56 1.88 7.73
C GLU A 55 15.74 2.84 7.95
N ASN A 56 16.43 3.30 6.91
CA ASN A 56 17.57 4.21 7.07
C ASN A 56 17.10 5.63 7.41
N TYR A 57 17.33 6.03 8.67
CA TYR A 57 17.00 7.35 9.18
C TYR A 57 17.61 8.51 8.41
N MET A 58 18.86 8.39 7.95
CA MET A 58 19.54 9.45 7.18
C MET A 58 18.87 9.66 5.83
N HIS A 59 18.51 8.57 5.15
CA HIS A 59 17.77 8.67 3.88
C HIS A 59 16.39 9.30 4.08
N TRP A 60 15.72 9.02 5.21
CA TRP A 60 14.45 9.66 5.54
C TRP A 60 14.61 11.15 5.82
N GLN A 61 15.66 11.56 6.55
CA GLN A 61 15.98 12.98 6.73
C GLN A 61 16.20 13.68 5.39
N ASP A 62 16.94 13.06 4.48
CA ASP A 62 17.22 13.63 3.16
C ASP A 62 15.94 13.76 2.32
N LEU A 63 15.07 12.75 2.33
CA LEU A 63 13.80 12.79 1.63
C LEU A 63 12.85 13.85 2.20
N ARG A 64 12.92 14.15 3.50
CA ARG A 64 12.04 15.13 4.15
C ARG A 64 12.35 16.58 3.84
N LYS A 65 13.56 16.89 3.38
CA LYS A 65 14.05 18.28 3.17
C LYS A 65 13.08 19.16 2.37
N PRO A 66 12.51 18.73 1.22
CA PRO A 66 11.61 19.57 0.43
C PRO A 66 10.30 19.88 1.16
N PHE A 67 9.78 18.92 1.92
CA PHE A 67 8.48 19.00 2.58
C PHE A 67 8.44 19.98 3.75
N GLN A 68 9.61 20.35 4.29
CA GLN A 68 9.74 21.33 5.38
C GLN A 68 9.34 22.75 4.97
N SER A 69 9.22 23.03 3.66
CA SER A 69 8.82 24.36 3.15
C SER A 69 7.31 24.55 2.99
N GLY A 70 6.51 23.51 3.29
CA GLY A 70 5.05 23.58 3.23
C GLY A 70 4.43 24.52 4.24
N ALA A 71 3.22 24.99 3.95
CA ALA A 71 2.43 25.77 4.90
C ALA A 71 2.00 24.92 6.11
N ILE A 72 1.72 25.60 7.22
CA ILE A 72 1.23 24.98 8.45
C ILE A 72 -0.03 24.14 8.17
N GLY A 73 -0.08 22.97 8.80
CA GLY A 73 -1.17 22.01 8.64
C GLY A 73 -0.99 21.06 7.45
N SER A 74 0.14 21.12 6.74
CA SER A 74 0.52 20.09 5.77
C SER A 74 0.71 18.73 6.47
N LYS A 75 0.36 17.64 5.77
CA LYS A 75 0.39 16.28 6.32
C LYS A 75 1.08 15.33 5.35
N ILE A 76 1.80 14.37 5.90
CA ILE A 76 2.34 13.22 5.18
C ILE A 76 1.76 11.98 5.85
N ILE A 77 1.18 11.09 5.05
CA ILE A 77 0.75 9.76 5.47
C ILE A 77 1.74 8.76 4.90
N VAL A 78 2.20 7.84 5.73
CA VAL A 78 3.09 6.75 5.31
C VAL A 78 2.38 5.44 5.61
N THR A 79 2.31 4.56 4.62
CA THR A 79 1.87 3.18 4.82
C THR A 79 3.10 2.26 4.75
N THR A 80 3.13 1.26 5.61
CA THR A 80 4.23 0.28 5.65
C THR A 80 3.76 -0.99 6.34
N ARG A 81 4.36 -2.12 5.96
CA ARG A 81 4.23 -3.40 6.68
C ARG A 81 5.31 -3.58 7.74
N ASN A 82 6.26 -2.65 7.83
CA ASN A 82 7.46 -2.77 8.63
C ASN A 82 7.44 -1.78 9.82
N GLN A 83 7.43 -2.33 11.03
CA GLN A 83 7.44 -1.52 12.26
C GLN A 83 8.73 -0.70 12.42
N GLY A 84 9.87 -1.18 11.93
CA GLY A 84 11.13 -0.44 11.91
C GLY A 84 11.01 0.85 11.11
N VAL A 85 10.34 0.81 9.96
CA VAL A 85 10.04 2.02 9.17
C VAL A 85 9.18 2.97 9.99
N ALA A 86 8.09 2.50 10.60
CA ALA A 86 7.22 3.34 11.42
C ALA A 86 7.98 4.03 12.57
N ASN A 87 8.93 3.34 13.21
CA ASN A 87 9.75 3.89 14.29
C ASN A 87 10.70 4.98 13.78
N VAL A 88 11.31 4.79 12.62
CA VAL A 88 12.27 5.72 12.00
C VAL A 88 11.58 6.97 11.46
N MET A 89 10.27 6.90 11.17
CA MET A 89 9.50 8.04 10.65
C MET A 89 9.40 9.21 11.65
N HIS A 90 9.66 8.98 12.95
CA HIS A 90 9.66 9.98 14.03
C HIS A 90 8.50 10.98 13.91
N THR A 91 7.28 10.45 14.00
CA THR A 91 6.05 11.24 14.02
C THR A 91 5.68 11.64 15.45
N ASP A 92 5.15 12.85 15.64
CA ASP A 92 4.60 13.28 16.94
C ASP A 92 3.31 12.53 17.32
N LEU A 93 2.73 11.81 16.36
CA LEU A 93 1.55 10.97 16.53
C LEU A 93 1.94 9.49 16.57
N PRO A 94 1.24 8.66 17.37
CA PRO A 94 1.46 7.22 17.35
C PRO A 94 1.10 6.63 15.98
N SER A 95 1.84 5.61 15.56
CA SER A 95 1.52 4.84 14.35
C SER A 95 0.15 4.17 14.49
N HIS A 96 -0.68 4.28 13.46
CA HIS A 96 -1.95 3.56 13.41
C HIS A 96 -1.74 2.15 12.85
N HIS A 97 -1.90 1.13 13.70
CA HIS A 97 -1.83 -0.26 13.27
C HIS A 97 -3.19 -0.70 12.74
N LEU A 98 -3.24 -1.05 11.45
CA LEU A 98 -4.45 -1.58 10.83
C LEU A 98 -4.68 -3.02 11.31
N MET A 99 -5.81 -3.22 11.98
CA MET A 99 -6.23 -4.54 12.45
C MET A 99 -6.95 -5.32 11.34
N GLN A 100 -6.98 -6.64 11.47
CA GLN A 100 -7.86 -7.50 10.69
C GLN A 100 -9.33 -7.12 10.93
N ILE A 101 -10.17 -7.29 9.91
CA ILE A 101 -11.62 -7.07 10.06
C ILE A 101 -12.26 -8.25 10.79
N SER A 102 -13.45 -8.03 11.37
CA SER A 102 -14.18 -9.09 12.07
C SER A 102 -14.61 -10.19 11.09
N ASP A 103 -14.87 -11.40 11.61
CA ASP A 103 -15.39 -12.51 10.79
C ASP A 103 -16.72 -12.14 10.11
N GLU A 104 -17.58 -11.36 10.79
CA GLU A 104 -18.84 -10.90 10.20
C GLU A 104 -18.60 -9.88 9.09
N ASP A 105 -17.70 -8.91 9.28
CA ASP A 105 -17.35 -7.96 8.20
C ASP A 105 -16.69 -8.68 7.02
N CYS A 106 -15.88 -9.71 7.30
CA CYS A 106 -15.24 -10.55 6.30
C CYS A 106 -16.29 -11.31 5.49
N TRP A 107 -17.29 -11.88 6.16
CA TRP A 107 -18.44 -12.50 5.54
C TRP A 107 -19.24 -11.51 4.69
N LEU A 108 -19.58 -10.33 5.22
CA LEU A 108 -20.34 -9.32 4.49
C LEU A 108 -19.60 -8.86 3.23
N LEU A 109 -18.28 -8.68 3.31
CA LEU A 109 -17.44 -8.35 2.16
C LEU A 109 -17.41 -9.48 1.13
N PHE A 110 -17.22 -10.72 1.58
CA PHE A 110 -17.24 -11.90 0.72
C PHE A 110 -18.59 -12.03 0.00
N ALA A 111 -19.70 -12.00 0.73
CA ALA A 111 -21.05 -12.20 0.20
C ALA A 111 -21.46 -11.08 -0.75
N LYS A 112 -21.05 -9.83 -0.47
CA LYS A 112 -21.20 -8.70 -1.39
C LYS A 112 -20.52 -8.98 -2.73
N HIS A 113 -19.34 -9.59 -2.74
CA HIS A 113 -18.62 -9.90 -3.97
C HIS A 113 -19.17 -11.16 -4.68
N ALA A 114 -19.62 -12.17 -3.93
CA ALA A 114 -20.20 -13.39 -4.49
C ALA A 114 -21.58 -13.16 -5.12
N PHE A 115 -22.48 -12.42 -4.48
CA PHE A 115 -23.89 -12.31 -4.91
C PHE A 115 -24.48 -10.90 -4.81
N GLY A 116 -23.65 -9.87 -4.63
CA GLY A 116 -24.08 -8.47 -4.55
C GLY A 116 -24.63 -8.06 -3.19
N ASN A 117 -25.29 -8.96 -2.45
CA ASN A 117 -25.74 -8.73 -1.08
C ASN A 117 -25.82 -10.05 -0.26
N ALA A 118 -25.37 -10.01 1.00
CA ALA A 118 -25.50 -11.10 1.95
C ALA A 118 -26.97 -11.51 2.20
N ASP A 119 -27.92 -10.57 2.23
CA ASP A 119 -29.33 -10.89 2.50
C ASP A 119 -29.96 -11.75 1.39
N LEU A 120 -29.57 -11.51 0.13
CA LEU A 120 -30.01 -12.29 -1.01
C LEU A 120 -29.47 -13.72 -0.93
N LEU A 121 -28.18 -13.86 -0.60
CA LEU A 121 -27.54 -15.16 -0.44
C LEU A 121 -28.18 -15.96 0.72
N ASN A 122 -28.39 -15.31 1.87
CA ASN A 122 -29.02 -15.92 3.04
C ASN A 122 -30.47 -16.37 2.78
N SER A 123 -31.25 -15.59 2.02
CA SER A 123 -32.67 -15.86 1.78
C SER A 123 -32.91 -16.85 0.63
N GLN A 124 -32.11 -16.79 -0.43
CA GLN A 124 -32.32 -17.59 -1.64
C GLN A 124 -31.51 -18.89 -1.65
N HIS A 125 -30.32 -18.89 -1.04
CA HIS A 125 -29.40 -20.02 -1.07
C HIS A 125 -28.73 -20.25 0.30
N PRO A 126 -29.49 -20.67 1.33
CA PRO A 126 -28.98 -20.83 2.70
C PRO A 126 -27.81 -21.81 2.81
N ASP A 127 -27.75 -22.85 1.96
CA ASP A 127 -26.65 -23.81 1.94
C ASP A 127 -25.33 -23.16 1.48
N LEU A 128 -25.38 -22.34 0.42
CA LEU A 128 -24.23 -21.56 -0.05
C LEU A 128 -23.80 -20.51 0.97
N ALA A 129 -24.76 -19.89 1.66
CA ALA A 129 -24.48 -18.95 2.73
C ALA A 129 -23.70 -19.60 3.88
N SER A 130 -24.09 -20.82 4.27
CA SER A 130 -23.39 -21.60 5.31
C SER A 130 -21.95 -21.92 4.90
N ILE A 131 -21.72 -22.39 3.68
CA ILE A 131 -20.37 -22.69 3.18
C ILE A 131 -19.55 -21.41 3.04
N GLY A 132 -20.16 -20.34 2.52
CA GLY A 132 -19.53 -19.04 2.35
C GLY A 132 -19.05 -18.42 3.66
N ARG A 133 -19.80 -18.56 4.75
CA ARG A 133 -19.35 -18.14 6.08
C ARG A 133 -18.11 -18.90 6.52
N GLN A 134 -18.02 -20.20 6.26
CA GLN A 134 -16.83 -20.99 6.58
C GLN A 134 -15.62 -20.54 5.74
N ILE A 135 -15.81 -20.25 4.45
CA ILE A 135 -14.76 -19.69 3.58
C ILE A 135 -14.30 -18.32 4.10
N ALA A 136 -15.23 -17.44 4.48
CA ALA A 136 -14.92 -16.13 5.04
C ALA A 136 -14.14 -16.23 6.36
N THR A 137 -14.51 -17.15 7.26
CA THR A 137 -13.73 -17.43 8.49
C THR A 137 -12.31 -17.90 8.15
N LYS A 138 -12.13 -18.74 7.12
CA LYS A 138 -10.79 -19.15 6.65
C LYS A 138 -9.97 -18.00 6.07
N CYS A 139 -10.57 -16.87 5.71
CA CYS A 139 -9.85 -15.66 5.29
C CYS A 139 -9.18 -14.91 6.44
N LYS A 140 -9.42 -15.30 7.71
CA LYS A 140 -8.76 -14.74 8.92
C LYS A 140 -8.80 -13.20 8.95
N GLY A 141 -9.95 -12.62 8.61
CA GLY A 141 -10.16 -11.17 8.62
C GLY A 141 -9.32 -10.38 7.60
N LEU A 142 -8.81 -11.01 6.54
CA LEU A 142 -8.10 -10.33 5.45
C LEU A 142 -9.08 -9.87 4.35
N PRO A 143 -9.30 -8.56 4.16
CA PRO A 143 -10.30 -8.07 3.20
C PRO A 143 -10.02 -8.48 1.76
N LEU A 144 -8.74 -8.54 1.37
CA LEU A 144 -8.35 -8.93 0.01
C LEU A 144 -8.67 -10.41 -0.27
N ALA A 145 -8.45 -11.31 0.70
CA ALA A 145 -8.77 -12.73 0.55
C ALA A 145 -10.29 -12.91 0.37
N ALA A 146 -11.08 -12.27 1.24
CA ALA A 146 -12.55 -12.32 1.19
C ALA A 146 -13.09 -11.79 -0.15
N LYS A 147 -12.56 -10.65 -0.62
CA LYS A 147 -12.93 -10.08 -1.92
C LYS A 147 -12.56 -10.99 -3.09
N SER A 148 -11.34 -11.54 -3.10
CA SER A 148 -10.88 -12.41 -4.18
C SER A 148 -11.70 -13.69 -4.28
N LEU A 149 -11.96 -14.36 -3.16
CA LEU A 149 -12.73 -15.61 -3.14
C LEU A 149 -14.22 -15.36 -3.39
N GLY A 150 -14.78 -14.28 -2.85
CA GLY A 150 -16.15 -13.86 -3.17
C GLY A 150 -16.28 -13.56 -4.67
N GLY A 151 -15.30 -12.88 -5.27
CA GLY A 151 -15.26 -12.62 -6.71
C GLY A 151 -15.10 -13.88 -7.56
N LEU A 152 -14.31 -14.87 -7.10
CA LEU A 152 -14.16 -16.16 -7.76
C LEU A 152 -15.47 -16.95 -7.79
N LEU A 153 -16.27 -16.85 -6.73
CA LEU A 153 -17.57 -17.49 -6.59
C LEU A 153 -18.75 -16.61 -7.05
N HIS A 154 -18.46 -15.59 -7.86
CA HIS A 154 -19.48 -14.65 -8.30
C HIS A 154 -20.61 -15.34 -9.08
N SER A 155 -21.84 -15.23 -8.58
CA SER A 155 -23.05 -15.85 -9.14
C SER A 155 -22.96 -17.38 -9.32
N GLU A 156 -22.06 -18.06 -8.61
CA GLU A 156 -21.88 -19.51 -8.72
C GLU A 156 -22.85 -20.26 -7.81
N LEU A 157 -23.79 -21.00 -8.40
CA LEU A 157 -24.84 -21.73 -7.69
C LEU A 157 -24.47 -23.20 -7.40
N ASN A 158 -23.38 -23.71 -7.99
CA ASN A 158 -22.96 -25.08 -7.78
C ASN A 158 -22.28 -25.26 -6.42
N VAL A 159 -22.99 -25.88 -5.48
CA VAL A 159 -22.51 -26.21 -4.12
C VAL A 159 -21.17 -26.94 -4.15
N ALA A 160 -20.92 -27.84 -5.11
CA ALA A 160 -19.67 -28.61 -5.16
C ALA A 160 -18.43 -27.72 -5.35
N LYS A 161 -18.55 -26.63 -6.13
CA LYS A 161 -17.43 -25.67 -6.31
C LYS A 161 -17.12 -24.87 -5.04
N TRP A 162 -18.14 -24.59 -4.24
CA TRP A 162 -17.95 -23.93 -2.95
C TRP A 162 -17.24 -24.84 -1.96
N VAL A 163 -17.63 -26.13 -1.93
CA VAL A 163 -16.96 -27.16 -1.12
C VAL A 163 -15.52 -27.37 -1.59
N GLU A 164 -15.27 -27.43 -2.90
CA GLU A 164 -13.93 -27.55 -3.48
C GLU A 164 -13.01 -26.43 -2.99
N ILE A 165 -13.45 -25.17 -3.05
CA ILE A 165 -12.67 -24.03 -2.54
C ILE A 165 -12.47 -24.15 -1.02
N LEU A 166 -13.53 -24.49 -0.28
CA LEU A 166 -13.47 -24.63 1.18
C LEU A 166 -12.42 -25.68 1.60
N GLU A 167 -12.32 -26.78 0.85
CA GLU A 167 -11.44 -27.92 1.13
C GLU A 167 -10.07 -27.82 0.45
N SER A 168 -9.86 -26.85 -0.45
CA SER A 168 -8.63 -26.75 -1.24
C SER A 168 -7.36 -26.42 -0.43
N ASP A 169 -6.21 -26.84 -0.96
CA ASP A 169 -4.90 -26.62 -0.31
C ASP A 169 -4.43 -25.15 -0.32
N ILE A 170 -5.18 -24.23 -0.94
CA ILE A 170 -4.84 -22.79 -0.98
C ILE A 170 -4.70 -22.21 0.43
N TRP A 171 -5.34 -22.84 1.42
CA TRP A 171 -5.32 -22.44 2.83
C TRP A 171 -4.01 -22.82 3.54
N GLU A 172 -3.31 -23.86 3.09
CA GLU A 172 -2.06 -24.35 3.70
C GLU A 172 -0.88 -23.40 3.45
N LEU A 173 -0.98 -22.54 2.43
CA LEU A 173 0.02 -21.51 2.13
C LEU A 173 0.00 -20.33 3.13
N SER A 174 -0.99 -20.26 4.02
CA SER A 174 -1.19 -19.14 4.96
C SER A 174 -0.53 -19.30 6.33
N GLU A 175 0.18 -20.41 6.58
CA GLU A 175 0.76 -20.76 7.88
C GLU A 175 2.30 -20.66 7.97
N LYS A 176 2.96 -19.97 7.02
CA LYS A 176 4.41 -19.70 7.07
C LYS A 176 4.74 -18.22 7.22
#